data_AF-A0A6A6JJX3-F1
#
_entry.id   AF-A0A6A6JJX3-F1
#
_cell.length_a   1.000
_cell.length_b   1.000
_cell.length_c   1.000
_cell.angle_alpha   90.00
_cell.angle_beta   90.00
_cell.angle_gamma   90.00
#
_symmetry.space_group_name_H-M   'P 1'
#
loop_
_entity.id
_entity.type
_entity.pdbx_description
1 polymer ?
#
loop_
_entity_poly.entity_id
_entity_poly.type
_entity_poly.pdbx_seq_one_letter_code
_entity_poly.pdbx_strand_id
1 'polypeptide(L)'
;MSDNTEHSCATCGKSASLQCGRCKNAWYCNRDCQRSDWKTHRKDCSEGDLDRIVTRAGTLLQDVFLIFAERTYASNVVNVEDKGDELVIIDGPRQPGQYFYAFPKNLVHDESDKKMILCAEMCTEAIGYFHDFLKELLTNKCSCTRRQQCQARAPLTLTKETRVKTWVIDPTGPQFSIFTPVTDRDAYWNKYVEQPIEDYDWGENKRTVSEYPQARGYNGLMGRVSWAAIREVDQALSAWKSKHETTLPKLLREPEGKFVSLRASLLSTIDDGLRAFVARSDYRQDVFAAKREGTLMRLESIRRARTTGPAANGSQDDNPTGATDDMLTRVLQSMDPINIHFL
;
A
#
# COMPACT_ATOMS: atom_id res chain seq x y z
N MET A 1 30.76 -4.83 -18.20
CA MET A 1 31.79 -4.03 -17.50
C MET A 1 31.79 -4.49 -16.06
N SER A 2 32.83 -5.20 -15.62
CA SER A 2 32.99 -5.66 -14.23
C SER A 2 33.44 -4.47 -13.38
N ASP A 3 32.58 -4.09 -12.43
CA ASP A 3 32.86 -3.08 -11.41
C ASP A 3 34.03 -3.58 -10.54
N ASN A 4 35.19 -2.94 -10.67
CA ASN A 4 36.41 -3.31 -9.93
C ASN A 4 36.52 -2.45 -8.67
N THR A 5 35.51 -2.54 -7.81
CA THR A 5 35.55 -1.94 -6.48
C THR A 5 36.48 -2.77 -5.60
N GLU A 6 37.69 -2.25 -5.32
CA GLU A 6 38.61 -2.87 -4.37
C GLU A 6 37.98 -2.85 -2.97
N HIS A 7 37.74 -4.02 -2.41
CA HIS A 7 37.21 -4.17 -1.05
C HIS A 7 38.34 -4.45 -0.07
N SER A 8 38.26 -3.86 1.12
CA SER A 8 39.23 -4.06 2.20
C SER A 8 38.70 -5.01 3.27
N CYS A 9 39.58 -5.85 3.81
CA CYS A 9 39.27 -6.82 4.85
C CYS A 9 38.94 -6.12 6.16
N ALA A 10 37.75 -6.37 6.71
CA ALA A 10 37.31 -5.76 7.97
C ALA A 10 38.19 -6.11 9.18
N THR A 11 38.97 -7.20 9.10
CA THR A 11 39.84 -7.66 10.20
C THR A 11 41.27 -7.13 10.09
N CYS A 12 41.84 -7.07 8.89
CA CYS A 12 43.28 -6.78 8.71
C CYS A 12 43.59 -5.71 7.65
N GLY A 13 42.58 -5.10 7.03
CA GLY A 13 42.73 -4.02 6.06
C GLY A 13 43.26 -4.41 4.68
N LYS A 14 43.74 -5.65 4.49
CA LYS A 14 44.23 -6.15 3.18
C LYS A 14 43.11 -6.29 2.16
N SER A 15 43.46 -6.38 0.87
CA SER A 15 42.51 -6.68 -0.21
C SER A 15 41.65 -7.91 0.13
N ALA A 16 40.35 -7.77 -0.08
CA ALA A 16 39.33 -8.73 0.28
C ALA A 16 38.49 -9.13 -0.93
N SER A 17 38.23 -10.43 -1.06
CA SER A 17 37.35 -11.00 -2.09
C SER A 17 36.23 -11.84 -1.49
N LEU A 18 36.30 -12.15 -0.18
CA LEU A 18 35.29 -12.93 0.52
C LEU A 18 34.28 -12.01 1.19
N GLN A 19 33.08 -11.92 0.63
CA GLN A 19 31.98 -11.18 1.23
C GLN A 19 31.24 -12.01 2.30
N CYS A 20 30.78 -11.36 3.38
CA CYS A 20 29.93 -12.00 4.38
C CYS A 20 28.68 -12.61 3.74
N GLY A 21 28.51 -13.93 3.87
CA GLY A 21 27.40 -14.67 3.27
C GLY A 21 26.00 -14.23 3.71
N ARG A 22 25.89 -13.60 4.89
CA ARG A 22 24.62 -13.20 5.52
C ARG A 22 24.24 -11.75 5.16
N CYS A 23 24.92 -10.77 5.76
CA CYS A 23 24.56 -9.36 5.56
C CYS A 23 25.04 -8.79 4.23
N LYS A 24 26.08 -9.36 3.61
CA LYS A 24 26.75 -8.84 2.41
C LYS A 24 27.43 -7.46 2.57
N ASN A 25 27.47 -6.91 3.79
CA ASN A 25 28.03 -5.58 4.08
C ASN A 25 29.50 -5.58 4.53
N ALA A 26 30.08 -6.75 4.83
CA ALA A 26 31.47 -6.88 5.26
C ALA A 26 32.26 -7.77 4.30
N TRP A 27 33.54 -7.43 4.10
CA TRP A 27 34.47 -8.13 3.24
C TRP A 27 35.68 -8.62 4.04
N TYR A 28 36.21 -9.77 3.65
CA TYR A 28 37.33 -10.45 4.29
C TYR A 28 38.31 -10.98 3.25
N CYS A 29 39.59 -11.05 3.59
CA CYS A 29 40.57 -11.69 2.70
C CYS A 29 40.46 -13.23 2.73
N ASN A 30 39.92 -13.81 3.81
CA ASN A 30 39.69 -15.25 3.96
C ASN A 30 38.71 -15.55 5.11
N ARG A 31 38.36 -16.84 5.27
CA ARG A 31 37.43 -17.31 6.31
C ARG A 31 37.95 -17.12 7.73
N ASP A 32 39.26 -17.08 7.94
CA ASP A 32 39.85 -16.92 9.27
C ASP A 32 39.66 -15.50 9.79
N CYS A 33 39.85 -14.50 8.92
CA CYS A 33 39.51 -13.11 9.22
C CYS A 33 38.01 -12.96 9.53
N GLN A 34 37.14 -13.56 8.72
CA GLN A 34 35.69 -13.55 8.98
C GLN A 34 35.33 -14.16 10.35
N ARG A 35 35.92 -15.32 10.69
CA ARG A 35 35.67 -15.98 11.98
C ARG A 35 36.20 -15.17 13.16
N SER A 36 37.36 -14.54 13.00
CA SER A 36 37.97 -13.69 14.02
C SER A 36 37.09 -12.47 14.33
N ASP A 37 36.58 -11.82 13.29
CA ASP A 37 35.68 -10.66 13.40
C ASP A 37 34.24 -11.05 13.78
N TRP A 38 33.86 -12.34 13.78
CA TRP A 38 32.47 -12.73 14.02
C TRP A 38 31.90 -12.23 15.36
N LYS A 39 32.71 -12.19 16.42
CA LYS A 39 32.26 -11.73 17.74
C LYS A 39 31.80 -10.26 17.72
N THR A 40 32.49 -9.42 16.95
CA THR A 40 32.18 -7.99 16.76
C THR A 40 31.13 -7.80 15.68
N HIS A 41 31.30 -8.45 14.53
CA HIS A 41 30.42 -8.32 13.37
C HIS A 41 29.01 -8.89 13.56
N ARG A 42 28.81 -9.93 14.38
CA ARG A 42 27.52 -10.66 14.43
C ARG A 42 26.30 -9.76 14.68
N LYS A 43 26.45 -8.72 15.50
CA LYS A 43 25.36 -7.78 15.82
C LYS A 43 25.00 -6.97 14.57
N ASP A 44 25.98 -6.26 14.02
CA ASP A 44 25.84 -5.42 12.82
C ASP A 44 25.43 -6.24 11.59
N CYS A 45 25.89 -7.49 11.52
CA CYS A 45 25.49 -8.46 10.50
C CYS A 45 24.00 -8.77 10.56
N SER A 46 23.46 -8.96 11.78
CA SER A 46 22.05 -9.27 11.95
C SER A 46 21.17 -8.05 11.72
N GLU A 47 21.60 -6.87 12.14
CA GLU A 47 20.88 -5.62 11.93
C GLU A 47 20.88 -5.21 10.45
N GLY A 48 22.03 -5.24 9.78
CA GLY A 48 22.13 -4.92 8.34
C GLY A 48 21.37 -5.91 7.44
N ASP A 49 21.26 -7.18 7.84
CA ASP A 49 20.42 -8.16 7.15
C ASP A 49 18.92 -7.83 7.31
N LEU A 50 18.50 -7.41 8.50
CA LEU A 50 17.11 -7.01 8.76
C LEU A 50 16.75 -5.70 8.04
N ASP A 51 17.61 -4.69 8.06
CA ASP A 51 17.39 -3.44 7.29
C ASP A 51 17.12 -3.75 5.83
N ARG A 52 17.99 -4.55 5.20
CA ARG A 52 17.81 -4.98 3.81
C ARG A 52 16.50 -5.74 3.61
N ILE A 53 16.17 -6.69 4.48
CA ILE A 53 14.94 -7.49 4.37
C ILE A 53 13.70 -6.59 4.47
N VAL A 54 13.65 -5.68 5.45
CA VAL A 54 12.50 -4.80 5.68
C VAL A 54 12.36 -3.79 4.55
N THR A 55 13.47 -3.15 4.11
CA THR A 55 13.47 -2.24 2.95
C THR A 55 12.97 -2.95 1.68
N ARG A 56 13.45 -4.17 1.40
CA ARG A 56 12.99 -4.94 0.25
C ARG A 56 11.51 -5.35 0.37
N ALA A 57 11.04 -5.71 1.57
CA ALA A 57 9.65 -6.04 1.81
C ALA A 57 8.72 -4.84 1.58
N GLY A 58 9.04 -3.67 2.14
CA GLY A 58 8.23 -2.47 1.98
C GLY A 58 8.26 -1.92 0.55
N THR A 59 9.43 -1.98 -0.12
CA THR A 59 9.53 -1.63 -1.55
C THR A 59 8.65 -2.53 -2.39
N LEU A 60 8.77 -3.86 -2.21
CA LEU A 60 7.97 -4.83 -2.95
C LEU A 60 6.46 -4.67 -2.69
N LEU A 61 6.08 -4.38 -1.44
CA LEU A 61 4.69 -4.07 -1.09
C LEU A 61 4.17 -2.86 -1.86
N GLN A 62 4.91 -1.75 -1.88
CA GLN A 62 4.53 -0.56 -2.63
C GLN A 62 4.42 -0.85 -4.13
N ASP A 63 5.36 -1.60 -4.73
CA ASP A 63 5.30 -1.94 -6.15
C ASP A 63 4.04 -2.76 -6.50
N VAL A 64 3.75 -3.79 -5.70
CA VAL A 64 2.58 -4.64 -5.91
C VAL A 64 1.30 -3.82 -5.74
N PHE A 65 1.25 -2.96 -4.71
CA PHE A 65 0.13 -2.07 -4.49
C PHE A 65 -0.09 -1.09 -5.66
N LEU A 66 0.98 -0.46 -6.17
CA LEU A 66 0.88 0.47 -7.30
C LEU A 66 0.43 -0.21 -8.60
N ILE A 67 0.88 -1.45 -8.85
CA ILE A 67 0.39 -2.26 -9.98
C ILE A 67 -1.10 -2.55 -9.80
N PHE A 68 -1.51 -2.98 -8.60
CA PHE A 68 -2.90 -3.23 -8.27
C PHE A 68 -3.76 -1.97 -8.49
N ALA A 69 -3.36 -0.83 -7.91
CA ALA A 69 -4.06 0.43 -8.02
C ALA A 69 -4.15 0.93 -9.47
N GLU A 70 -3.07 0.85 -10.26
CA GLU A 70 -3.07 1.27 -11.67
C GLU A 70 -3.97 0.38 -12.53
N ARG A 71 -3.98 -0.94 -12.29
CA ARG A 71 -4.75 -1.88 -13.11
C ARG A 71 -6.22 -1.90 -12.75
N THR A 72 -6.54 -1.74 -11.47
CA THR A 72 -7.93 -1.76 -10.98
C THR A 72 -8.54 -0.36 -10.87
N TYR A 73 -7.90 0.64 -11.49
CA TYR A 73 -8.29 2.04 -11.39
C TYR A 73 -9.76 2.24 -11.79
N ALA A 74 -10.53 2.92 -10.94
CA ALA A 74 -11.99 3.00 -11.03
C ALA A 74 -12.53 4.44 -11.12
N SER A 75 -11.62 5.41 -11.30
CA SER A 75 -11.93 6.84 -11.42
C SER A 75 -11.77 7.32 -12.86
N ASN A 76 -12.72 8.12 -13.31
CA ASN A 76 -12.70 8.73 -14.65
C ASN A 76 -12.08 10.12 -14.57
N VAL A 77 -10.77 10.19 -14.31
CA VAL A 77 -10.08 11.48 -14.19
C VAL A 77 -9.99 12.14 -15.56
N VAL A 78 -10.53 13.36 -15.66
CA VAL A 78 -10.56 14.15 -16.91
C VAL A 78 -9.57 15.30 -16.90
N ASN A 79 -9.10 15.74 -15.73
CA ASN A 79 -8.06 16.73 -15.59
C ASN A 79 -7.26 16.51 -14.29
N VAL A 80 -6.00 16.93 -14.29
CA VAL A 80 -5.16 17.04 -13.09
C VAL A 80 -4.52 18.42 -13.15
N GLU A 81 -4.74 19.23 -12.11
CA GLU A 81 -4.15 20.56 -11.99
C GLU A 81 -3.02 20.53 -10.96
N ASP A 82 -1.82 20.92 -11.36
CA ASP A 82 -0.70 21.13 -10.44
C ASP A 82 -0.66 22.60 -10.00
N LYS A 83 -0.83 22.82 -8.69
CA LYS A 83 -0.77 24.14 -8.06
C LYS A 83 0.53 24.40 -7.32
N GLY A 84 1.51 23.50 -7.43
CA GLY A 84 2.84 23.58 -6.84
C GLY A 84 2.92 22.91 -5.47
N ASP A 85 2.00 23.22 -4.56
CA ASP A 85 1.84 22.51 -3.28
C ASP A 85 0.82 21.38 -3.36
N GLU A 86 -0.22 21.53 -4.21
CA GLU A 86 -1.27 20.54 -4.38
C GLU A 86 -1.48 20.02 -5.81
N LEU A 87 -1.82 18.73 -5.94
CA LEU A 87 -2.36 18.13 -7.15
C LEU A 87 -3.88 18.01 -7.05
N VAL A 88 -4.64 18.80 -7.80
CA VAL A 88 -6.10 18.70 -7.83
C VAL A 88 -6.54 17.72 -8.90
N ILE A 89 -7.14 16.60 -8.47
CA ILE A 89 -7.70 15.58 -9.36
C ILE A 89 -9.14 15.96 -9.67
N ILE A 90 -9.49 16.06 -10.96
CA ILE A 90 -10.85 16.37 -11.41
C ILE A 90 -11.45 15.14 -12.08
N ASP A 91 -12.44 14.56 -11.41
CA ASP A 91 -13.23 13.44 -11.92
C ASP A 91 -14.34 13.91 -12.87
N GLY A 92 -14.44 13.23 -14.02
CA GLY A 92 -15.55 13.34 -14.95
C GLY A 92 -16.68 12.35 -14.63
N PRO A 93 -17.81 12.45 -15.36
CA PRO A 93 -18.92 11.54 -15.17
C PRO A 93 -18.52 10.10 -15.50
N ARG A 94 -18.95 9.15 -14.67
CA ARG A 94 -18.75 7.72 -14.96
C ARG A 94 -19.49 7.32 -16.24
N GLN A 95 -18.78 6.67 -17.16
CA GLN A 95 -19.35 6.19 -18.41
C GLN A 95 -20.32 5.03 -18.17
N PRO A 96 -21.47 4.98 -18.87
CA PRO A 96 -22.44 3.90 -18.71
C PRO A 96 -21.80 2.54 -18.96
N GLY A 97 -21.88 1.68 -17.95
CA GLY A 97 -21.36 0.33 -18.04
C GLY A 97 -19.83 0.18 -17.90
N GLN A 98 -19.10 1.26 -17.72
CA GLN A 98 -17.66 1.19 -17.47
C GLN A 98 -17.37 1.23 -15.98
N TYR A 99 -16.66 0.19 -15.50
CA TYR A 99 -16.17 0.14 -14.13
C TYR A 99 -14.69 0.49 -14.05
N PHE A 100 -13.84 -0.24 -14.79
CA PHE A 100 -12.41 0.06 -14.86
C PHE A 100 -12.12 1.17 -15.87
N TYR A 101 -11.23 2.07 -15.47
CA TYR A 101 -10.70 3.14 -16.31
C TYR A 101 -9.20 2.92 -16.47
N ALA A 102 -8.67 3.28 -17.65
CA ALA A 102 -7.22 3.35 -17.79
C ALA A 102 -6.71 4.52 -16.94
N PHE A 103 -5.60 4.32 -16.22
CA PHE A 103 -4.94 5.41 -15.52
C PHE A 103 -4.54 6.52 -16.51
N PRO A 104 -4.85 7.81 -16.23
CA PRO A 104 -4.67 8.92 -17.17
C PRO A 104 -3.20 9.37 -17.28
N LYS A 105 -2.33 8.54 -17.88
CA LYS A 105 -0.88 8.80 -17.97
C LYS A 105 -0.52 10.11 -18.66
N ASN A 106 -1.39 10.62 -19.53
CA ASN A 106 -1.18 11.88 -20.26
C ASN A 106 -1.55 13.13 -19.44
N LEU A 107 -2.14 12.98 -18.26
CA LEU A 107 -2.52 14.08 -17.36
C LEU A 107 -1.53 14.28 -16.21
N VAL A 108 -0.51 13.43 -16.09
CA VAL A 108 0.49 13.50 -15.02
C VAL A 108 1.85 13.93 -15.59
N HIS A 109 2.64 14.67 -14.80
CA HIS A 109 3.93 15.18 -15.24
C HIS A 109 5.03 14.12 -15.15
N ASP A 110 5.03 13.36 -14.05
CA ASP A 110 6.05 12.35 -13.78
C ASP A 110 5.52 11.14 -12.97
N GLU A 111 6.42 10.25 -12.57
CA GLU A 111 6.08 9.08 -11.74
C GLU A 111 5.72 9.46 -10.29
N SER A 112 6.07 10.65 -9.82
CA SER A 112 5.72 11.16 -8.49
C SER A 112 4.22 11.48 -8.45
N ASP A 113 3.73 12.26 -9.42
CA ASP A 113 2.31 12.57 -9.60
C ASP A 113 1.47 11.29 -9.69
N LYS A 114 1.95 10.35 -10.52
CA LYS A 114 1.29 9.06 -10.68
C LYS A 114 1.14 8.32 -9.36
N LYS A 115 2.21 8.25 -8.56
CA LYS A 115 2.17 7.58 -7.25
C LYS A 115 1.26 8.31 -6.27
N MET A 116 1.28 9.64 -6.25
CA MET A 116 0.37 10.45 -5.43
C MET A 116 -1.09 10.08 -5.72
N ILE A 117 -1.47 10.09 -7.00
CA ILE A 117 -2.84 9.79 -7.44
C ILE A 117 -3.24 8.33 -7.17
N LEU A 118 -2.33 7.37 -7.39
CA LEU A 118 -2.63 5.95 -7.15
C LEU A 118 -2.72 5.60 -5.66
N CYS A 119 -2.05 6.35 -4.78
CA CYS A 119 -2.07 6.15 -3.33
C CYS A 119 -3.19 6.94 -2.63
N ALA A 120 -3.76 7.93 -3.29
CA ALA A 120 -4.78 8.82 -2.73
C ALA A 120 -5.95 8.05 -2.11
N GLU A 121 -6.18 8.27 -0.82
CA GLU A 121 -7.30 7.67 -0.05
C GLU A 121 -7.30 6.13 0.00
N MET A 122 -6.20 5.46 -0.36
CA MET A 122 -6.12 4.00 -0.43
C MET A 122 -5.32 3.37 0.73
N CYS A 123 -5.07 4.13 1.80
CA CYS A 123 -4.17 3.71 2.87
C CYS A 123 -4.70 2.46 3.60
N THR A 124 -6.00 2.40 3.88
CA THR A 124 -6.67 1.25 4.52
C THR A 124 -6.60 0.00 3.65
N GLU A 125 -6.88 0.14 2.36
CA GLU A 125 -6.87 -0.91 1.34
C GLU A 125 -5.48 -1.48 1.13
N ALA A 126 -4.46 -0.62 1.00
CA ALA A 126 -3.08 -1.03 0.81
C ALA A 126 -2.58 -1.96 1.92
N ILE A 127 -3.03 -1.73 3.15
CA ILE A 127 -2.63 -2.53 4.31
C ILE A 127 -3.57 -3.71 4.53
N GLY A 128 -4.88 -3.51 4.36
CA GLY A 128 -5.89 -4.54 4.55
C GLY A 128 -5.80 -5.66 3.50
N TYR A 129 -5.77 -5.30 2.23
CA TYR A 129 -5.72 -6.27 1.13
C TYR A 129 -4.41 -7.05 1.09
N PHE A 130 -3.28 -6.39 1.36
CA PHE A 130 -1.95 -7.00 1.30
C PHE A 130 -1.44 -7.48 2.66
N HIS A 131 -2.31 -7.58 3.66
CA HIS A 131 -1.96 -8.06 4.99
C HIS A 131 -1.28 -9.44 4.96
N ASP A 132 -1.87 -10.41 4.24
CA ASP A 132 -1.35 -11.78 4.21
C ASP A 132 -0.03 -11.86 3.44
N PHE A 133 0.08 -11.11 2.34
CA PHE A 133 1.31 -10.95 1.58
C PHE A 133 2.45 -10.42 2.47
N LEU A 134 2.19 -9.37 3.25
CA LEU A 134 3.18 -8.80 4.14
C LEU A 134 3.50 -9.69 5.36
N LYS A 135 2.48 -10.38 5.88
CA LYS A 135 2.65 -11.40 6.93
C LYS A 135 3.57 -12.53 6.45
N GLU A 136 3.43 -12.97 5.20
CA GLU A 136 4.33 -13.94 4.59
C GLU A 136 5.75 -13.36 4.45
N LEU A 137 5.91 -12.16 3.88
CA LEU A 137 7.23 -11.52 3.65
C LEU A 137 8.09 -11.43 4.92
N LEU A 138 7.49 -11.04 6.04
CA LEU A 138 8.23 -10.73 7.28
C LEU A 138 8.23 -11.86 8.32
N THR A 139 7.52 -12.97 8.08
CA THR A 139 7.55 -14.26 8.79
C THR A 139 7.34 -14.31 10.31
N ASN A 140 7.37 -13.21 11.07
CA ASN A 140 7.10 -13.16 12.53
C ASN A 140 6.83 -11.74 13.03
N LYS A 141 6.03 -11.58 14.10
CA LYS A 141 5.52 -10.35 14.78
C LYS A 141 5.88 -9.01 14.10
N CYS A 142 4.92 -8.48 13.35
CA CYS A 142 4.85 -7.07 12.96
C CYS A 142 3.68 -6.46 13.73
N SER A 143 3.76 -5.18 14.09
CA SER A 143 2.67 -4.40 14.68
C SER A 143 2.14 -3.43 13.62
N CYS A 144 0.85 -3.15 13.60
CA CYS A 144 0.29 -2.14 12.68
C CYS A 144 0.18 -0.85 13.47
N THR A 145 0.45 0.30 12.86
CA THR A 145 0.26 1.55 13.58
C THR A 145 -0.23 2.64 12.63
N ARG A 146 -1.54 2.91 12.69
CA ARG A 146 -2.14 4.08 12.04
C ARG A 146 -1.69 5.32 12.79
N ARG A 147 -1.09 6.31 12.11
CA ARG A 147 -0.72 7.56 12.79
C ARG A 147 -1.04 8.77 11.94
N GLN A 148 -1.63 9.77 12.56
CA GLN A 148 -2.01 10.99 11.87
C GLN A 148 -0.80 11.88 11.56
N GLN A 149 -0.80 12.54 10.40
CA GLN A 149 0.34 13.31 9.93
C GLN A 149 0.00 14.39 8.91
N CYS A 150 0.31 15.64 9.30
CA CYS A 150 0.11 16.91 8.60
C CYS A 150 -1.35 17.31 8.30
N GLN A 151 -1.68 18.55 8.71
CA GLN A 151 -2.70 19.39 8.07
C GLN A 151 -4.04 18.70 7.79
N ALA A 152 -4.59 18.04 8.82
CA ALA A 152 -5.88 17.33 8.83
C ALA A 152 -5.96 15.93 8.16
N ARG A 153 -4.84 15.24 7.83
CA ARG A 153 -4.88 13.87 7.27
C ARG A 153 -3.93 12.89 7.96
N ALA A 154 -4.24 11.59 7.89
CA ALA A 154 -3.57 10.54 8.67
C ALA A 154 -3.05 9.35 7.84
N PRO A 155 -1.74 9.25 7.53
CA PRO A 155 -1.18 8.07 6.88
C PRO A 155 -1.34 6.83 7.77
N LEU A 156 -2.02 5.81 7.24
CA LEU A 156 -1.98 4.49 7.84
C LEU A 156 -0.64 3.85 7.48
N THR A 157 0.20 3.63 8.50
CA THR A 157 1.52 3.01 8.33
C THR A 157 1.60 1.68 9.07
N LEU A 158 2.62 0.89 8.77
CA LEU A 158 2.93 -0.36 9.46
C LEU A 158 4.25 -0.22 10.20
N THR A 159 4.36 -0.81 11.39
CA THR A 159 5.60 -0.80 12.16
C THR A 159 6.19 -2.19 12.25
N LYS A 160 7.42 -2.34 11.80
CA LYS A 160 8.21 -3.52 12.10
C LYS A 160 9.06 -3.20 13.32
N GLU A 161 8.86 -3.89 14.44
CA GLU A 161 9.65 -3.69 15.65
C GLU A 161 10.56 -4.90 15.94
N THR A 162 11.77 -4.60 16.40
CA THR A 162 12.70 -5.55 17.00
C THR A 162 13.18 -4.99 18.34
N ARG A 163 13.95 -5.76 19.10
CA ARG A 163 14.51 -5.28 20.37
C ARG A 163 15.43 -4.05 20.25
N VAL A 164 15.89 -3.74 19.05
CA VAL A 164 16.96 -2.76 18.81
C VAL A 164 16.58 -1.67 17.81
N LYS A 165 15.59 -1.92 16.95
CA LYS A 165 15.21 -1.01 15.87
C LYS A 165 13.74 -1.20 15.48
N THR A 166 13.12 -0.10 15.09
CA THR A 166 11.75 -0.06 14.57
C THR A 166 11.74 0.66 13.21
N TRP A 167 11.03 0.08 12.24
CA TRP A 167 10.85 0.65 10.91
C TRP A 167 9.40 1.05 10.69
N VAL A 168 9.18 2.09 9.89
CA VAL A 168 7.90 2.35 9.22
C VAL A 168 7.92 1.69 7.88
N ILE A 169 6.80 1.09 7.51
CA ILE A 169 6.48 0.69 6.15
C ILE A 169 5.22 1.46 5.75
N ASP A 170 5.34 2.36 4.79
CA ASP A 170 4.24 3.14 4.26
C ASP A 170 4.16 2.99 2.74
N PRO A 171 3.38 2.00 2.25
CA PRO A 171 3.23 1.80 0.81
C PRO A 171 2.47 2.96 0.14
N THR A 172 1.72 3.75 0.90
CA THR A 172 0.87 4.85 0.42
C THR A 172 1.36 6.23 0.81
N GLY A 173 2.58 6.33 1.34
CA GLY A 173 3.25 7.59 1.68
C GLY A 173 3.34 8.60 0.53
N PRO A 174 3.40 8.19 -0.76
CA PRO A 174 3.36 9.14 -1.86
C PRO A 174 2.18 10.10 -1.80
N GLN A 175 1.01 9.73 -1.27
CA GLN A 175 -0.14 10.65 -1.16
C GLN A 175 0.13 11.89 -0.26
N PHE A 176 1.23 11.87 0.51
CA PHE A 176 1.72 12.94 1.37
C PHE A 176 3.16 13.36 0.98
N SER A 177 3.56 13.13 -0.27
CA SER A 177 4.92 13.40 -0.76
C SER A 177 6.03 12.62 -0.03
N ILE A 178 5.69 11.47 0.57
CA ILE A 178 6.64 10.55 1.24
C ILE A 178 6.93 9.38 0.28
N PHE A 179 7.92 9.57 -0.59
CA PHE A 179 8.23 8.58 -1.64
C PHE A 179 9.14 7.42 -1.20
N THR A 180 9.67 7.47 0.01
CA THR A 180 10.49 6.37 0.58
C THR A 180 9.58 5.42 1.35
N PRO A 181 9.32 4.19 0.87
CA PRO A 181 8.33 3.30 1.46
C PRO A 181 8.75 2.70 2.81
N VAL A 182 10.05 2.78 3.15
CA VAL A 182 10.58 2.28 4.43
C VAL A 182 11.54 3.28 5.04
N THR A 183 11.28 3.66 6.29
CA THR A 183 12.10 4.61 7.03
C THR A 183 12.37 4.10 8.44
N ASP A 184 13.42 4.63 9.06
CA ASP A 184 13.57 4.51 10.51
C ASP A 184 12.39 5.16 11.22
N ARG A 185 11.96 4.58 12.35
CA ARG A 185 10.82 5.10 13.11
C ARG A 185 11.09 6.52 13.59
N ASP A 186 12.17 6.77 14.31
CA ASP A 186 12.32 8.06 14.96
C ASP A 186 12.56 9.17 13.91
N ALA A 187 13.24 8.84 12.80
CA ALA A 187 13.38 9.74 11.65
C ALA A 187 12.03 10.12 11.00
N TYR A 188 11.13 9.14 10.81
CA TYR A 188 9.80 9.40 10.26
C TYR A 188 8.95 10.25 11.21
N TRP A 189 9.01 9.98 12.52
CA TRP A 189 8.21 10.72 13.49
C TRP A 189 8.69 12.14 13.64
N ASN A 190 10.00 12.35 13.77
CA ASN A 190 10.55 13.69 13.91
C ASN A 190 10.27 14.57 12.69
N LYS A 191 10.27 13.98 11.50
CA LYS A 191 10.08 14.75 10.27
C LYS A 191 8.61 15.02 9.98
N TYR A 192 7.76 14.06 10.27
CA TYR A 192 6.41 14.11 9.74
C TYR A 192 5.36 14.08 10.89
N VAL A 193 5.54 13.39 12.03
CA VAL A 193 4.46 13.16 13.05
C VAL A 193 4.38 14.33 14.03
N GLU A 194 3.23 15.01 14.07
CA GLU A 194 2.98 16.10 15.02
C GLU A 194 2.38 15.63 16.36
N GLN A 195 1.50 14.61 16.36
CA GLN A 195 0.90 14.06 17.60
C GLN A 195 0.78 12.52 17.58
N PRO A 196 0.91 11.84 18.74
CA PRO A 196 0.66 10.40 18.84
C PRO A 196 -0.84 10.08 18.74
N ILE A 197 -1.22 9.06 17.96
CA ILE A 197 -2.59 8.53 17.90
C ILE A 197 -2.58 7.00 17.93
N GLU A 198 -3.66 6.47 18.51
CA GLU A 198 -4.17 5.11 18.68
C GLU A 198 -3.43 3.96 17.97
N ASP A 199 -3.04 2.95 18.75
CA ASP A 199 -2.45 1.72 18.24
C ASP A 199 -3.55 0.76 17.76
N TYR A 200 -3.39 0.19 16.56
CA TYR A 200 -4.34 -0.77 15.98
C TYR A 200 -3.74 -2.17 15.92
N ASP A 201 -4.58 -3.17 16.13
CA ASP A 201 -4.18 -4.57 15.93
C ASP A 201 -3.71 -4.83 14.49
N TRP A 202 -2.66 -5.62 14.33
CA TRP A 202 -2.05 -5.96 13.03
C TRP A 202 -3.05 -6.47 11.98
N GLY A 203 -4.15 -7.09 12.40
CA GLY A 203 -5.19 -7.62 11.51
C GLY A 203 -6.43 -6.74 11.35
N GLU A 204 -6.51 -5.57 12.00
CA GLU A 204 -7.74 -4.77 12.03
C GLU A 204 -8.15 -4.29 10.65
N ASN A 205 -7.23 -3.67 9.89
CA ASN A 205 -7.53 -3.21 8.54
C ASN A 205 -7.96 -4.35 7.60
N LYS A 206 -7.40 -5.55 7.77
CA LYS A 206 -7.85 -6.73 7.02
C LYS A 206 -9.29 -7.09 7.37
N ARG A 207 -9.67 -7.07 8.66
CA ARG A 207 -11.05 -7.28 9.09
C ARG A 207 -11.97 -6.24 8.47
N THR A 208 -11.63 -4.96 8.59
CA THR A 208 -12.40 -3.86 8.00
C THR A 208 -12.65 -4.04 6.51
N VAL A 209 -11.58 -4.22 5.71
CA VAL A 209 -11.76 -4.34 4.25
C VAL A 209 -12.44 -5.65 3.83
N SER A 210 -12.43 -6.69 4.69
CA SER A 210 -13.14 -7.95 4.43
C SER A 210 -14.66 -7.84 4.53
N GLU A 211 -15.16 -6.79 5.19
CA GLU A 211 -16.59 -6.50 5.30
C GLU A 211 -17.13 -5.74 4.07
N TYR A 212 -16.26 -5.05 3.33
CA TYR A 212 -16.67 -4.22 2.18
C TYR A 212 -17.54 -4.97 1.16
N PRO A 213 -17.26 -6.23 0.77
CA PRO A 213 -18.14 -6.99 -0.14
C PRO A 213 -19.60 -7.15 0.32
N GLN A 214 -19.84 -7.10 1.62
CA GLN A 214 -21.15 -7.26 2.25
C GLN A 214 -21.95 -5.96 2.32
N ALA A 215 -21.29 -4.82 2.12
CA ALA A 215 -21.97 -3.55 2.00
C ALA A 215 -22.97 -3.58 0.84
N ARG A 216 -24.00 -2.75 0.93
CA ARG A 216 -25.01 -2.64 -0.13
C ARG A 216 -24.60 -1.58 -1.16
N GLY A 217 -25.27 -1.56 -2.31
CA GLY A 217 -25.05 -0.56 -3.34
C GLY A 217 -23.63 -0.57 -3.91
N TYR A 218 -23.15 0.62 -4.28
CA TYR A 218 -21.87 0.78 -4.98
C TYR A 218 -20.66 0.41 -4.11
N ASN A 219 -20.72 0.69 -2.79
CA ASN A 219 -19.64 0.35 -1.85
C ASN A 219 -19.42 -1.17 -1.79
N GLY A 220 -20.54 -1.92 -1.74
CA GLY A 220 -20.53 -3.38 -1.83
C GLY A 220 -19.91 -3.89 -3.12
N LEU A 221 -20.29 -3.28 -4.23
CA LEU A 221 -19.74 -3.62 -5.54
C LEU A 221 -18.23 -3.38 -5.56
N MET A 222 -17.76 -2.20 -5.13
CA MET A 222 -16.33 -1.88 -5.04
C MET A 222 -15.60 -2.95 -4.23
N GLY A 223 -16.09 -3.30 -3.03
CA GLY A 223 -15.51 -4.36 -2.22
C GLY A 223 -15.42 -5.69 -2.95
N ARG A 224 -16.52 -6.14 -3.60
CA ARG A 224 -16.54 -7.41 -4.35
C ARG A 224 -15.54 -7.42 -5.51
N VAL A 225 -15.43 -6.32 -6.25
CA VAL A 225 -14.50 -6.20 -7.39
C VAL A 225 -13.05 -6.17 -6.90
N SER A 226 -12.73 -5.37 -5.89
CA SER A 226 -11.39 -5.30 -5.31
C SER A 226 -10.94 -6.66 -4.78
N TRP A 227 -11.80 -7.38 -4.05
CA TRP A 227 -11.48 -8.73 -3.58
C TRP A 227 -11.35 -9.75 -4.71
N ALA A 228 -12.06 -9.57 -5.83
CA ALA A 228 -11.83 -10.39 -7.01
C ALA A 228 -10.43 -10.15 -7.60
N ALA A 229 -10.01 -8.89 -7.71
CA ALA A 229 -8.66 -8.54 -8.15
C ALA A 229 -7.57 -9.04 -7.18
N ILE A 230 -7.78 -8.97 -5.86
CA ILE A 230 -6.82 -9.51 -4.88
C ILE A 230 -6.63 -11.03 -5.03
N ARG A 231 -7.71 -11.78 -5.34
CA ARG A 231 -7.57 -13.21 -5.64
C ARG A 231 -6.69 -13.47 -6.86
N GLU A 232 -6.70 -12.59 -7.85
CA GLU A 232 -5.81 -12.70 -9.01
C GLU A 232 -4.36 -12.46 -8.63
N VAL A 233 -4.10 -11.49 -7.75
CA VAL A 233 -2.76 -11.25 -7.19
C VAL A 233 -2.28 -12.48 -6.41
N ASP A 234 -3.12 -13.06 -5.55
CA ASP A 234 -2.79 -14.27 -4.77
C ASP A 234 -2.51 -15.49 -5.66
N GLN A 235 -3.28 -15.66 -6.73
CA GLN A 235 -3.07 -16.72 -7.72
C GLN A 235 -1.77 -16.50 -8.49
N ALA A 236 -1.50 -15.28 -8.96
CA ALA A 236 -0.26 -14.93 -9.64
C ALA A 236 0.96 -15.16 -8.74
N LEU A 237 0.89 -14.72 -7.47
CA LEU A 237 1.91 -14.97 -6.44
C LEU A 237 2.16 -16.46 -6.24
N SER A 238 1.09 -17.24 -6.10
CA SER A 238 1.18 -18.70 -5.87
C SER A 238 1.80 -19.43 -7.05
N ALA A 239 1.35 -19.11 -8.27
CA ALA A 239 1.88 -19.67 -9.51
C ALA A 239 3.36 -19.29 -9.70
N TRP A 240 3.73 -18.03 -9.45
CA TRP A 240 5.10 -17.55 -9.54
C TRP A 240 6.02 -18.26 -8.56
N LYS A 241 5.60 -18.41 -7.29
CA LYS A 241 6.35 -19.14 -6.25
C LYS A 241 6.59 -20.59 -6.64
N SER A 242 5.57 -21.27 -7.16
CA SER A 242 5.68 -22.66 -7.65
C SER A 242 6.65 -22.76 -8.82
N LYS A 243 6.53 -21.89 -9.83
CA LYS A 243 7.40 -21.87 -11.01
C LYS A 243 8.89 -21.67 -10.68
N HIS A 244 9.19 -20.86 -9.67
CA HIS A 244 10.57 -20.54 -9.28
C HIS A 244 11.08 -21.35 -8.09
N GLU A 245 10.29 -22.32 -7.59
CA GLU A 245 10.61 -23.16 -6.43
C GLU A 245 11.07 -22.35 -5.20
N THR A 246 10.42 -21.20 -4.97
CA THR A 246 10.83 -20.22 -3.96
C THR A 246 9.69 -19.79 -3.04
N THR A 247 10.01 -18.96 -2.05
CA THR A 247 9.05 -18.31 -1.15
C THR A 247 9.35 -16.83 -1.05
N LEU A 248 8.39 -16.00 -0.62
CA LEU A 248 8.64 -14.56 -0.45
C LEU A 248 9.80 -14.27 0.54
N PRO A 249 9.91 -14.96 1.68
CA PRO A 249 11.05 -14.77 2.58
C PRO A 249 12.40 -15.19 1.98
N LYS A 250 12.41 -16.21 1.11
CA LYS A 250 13.63 -16.62 0.39
C LYS A 250 14.02 -15.55 -0.63
N LEU A 251 13.06 -15.04 -1.41
CA LEU A 251 13.26 -13.94 -2.36
C LEU A 251 13.95 -12.75 -1.70
N LEU A 252 13.48 -12.30 -0.53
CA LEU A 252 14.08 -11.14 0.16
C LEU A 252 15.54 -11.34 0.58
N ARG A 253 16.00 -12.59 0.68
CA ARG A 253 17.37 -12.95 1.09
C ARG A 253 18.30 -13.28 -0.09
N GLU A 254 17.79 -13.24 -1.31
CA GLU A 254 18.60 -13.48 -2.50
C GLU A 254 19.69 -12.40 -2.68
N PRO A 255 20.83 -12.72 -3.29
CA PRO A 255 21.83 -11.72 -3.70
C PRO A 255 21.22 -10.64 -4.59
N GLU A 256 21.74 -9.41 -4.56
CA GLU A 256 21.11 -8.24 -5.20
C GLU A 256 20.67 -8.48 -6.65
N GLY A 257 21.56 -8.94 -7.53
CA GLY A 257 21.20 -9.20 -8.93
C GLY A 257 20.10 -10.26 -9.12
N LYS A 258 20.07 -11.27 -8.25
CA LYS A 258 19.03 -12.31 -8.26
C LYS A 258 17.72 -11.81 -7.65
N PHE A 259 17.79 -11.00 -6.61
CA PHE A 259 16.62 -10.31 -6.04
C PHE A 259 15.97 -9.39 -7.07
N VAL A 260 16.74 -8.54 -7.76
CA VAL A 260 16.24 -7.60 -8.76
C VAL A 260 15.52 -8.34 -9.90
N SER A 261 16.14 -9.38 -10.47
CA SER A 261 15.56 -10.16 -11.56
C SER A 261 14.30 -10.93 -11.14
N LEU A 262 14.31 -11.56 -9.96
CA LEU A 262 13.15 -12.27 -9.44
C LEU A 262 12.00 -11.31 -9.06
N ARG A 263 12.29 -10.15 -8.45
CA ARG A 263 11.30 -9.10 -8.17
C ARG A 263 10.64 -8.64 -9.47
N ALA A 264 11.42 -8.32 -10.51
CA ALA A 264 10.87 -7.91 -11.80
C ALA A 264 9.97 -8.98 -12.43
N SER A 265 10.40 -10.24 -12.40
CA SER A 265 9.60 -11.39 -12.86
C SER A 265 8.28 -11.54 -12.08
N LEU A 266 8.33 -11.37 -10.75
CA LEU A 266 7.14 -11.43 -9.90
C LEU A 266 6.15 -10.31 -10.23
N LEU A 267 6.64 -9.06 -10.30
CA LEU A 267 5.83 -7.89 -10.62
C LEU A 267 5.18 -8.02 -12.00
N SER A 268 5.91 -8.49 -13.01
CA SER A 268 5.35 -8.77 -14.34
C SER A 268 4.23 -9.81 -14.29
N THR A 269 4.41 -10.89 -13.52
CA THR A 269 3.40 -11.95 -13.41
C THR A 269 2.11 -11.44 -12.77
N ILE A 270 2.22 -10.56 -11.76
CA ILE A 270 1.07 -9.90 -11.13
C ILE A 270 0.40 -8.93 -12.11
N ASP A 271 1.19 -8.11 -12.81
CA ASP A 271 0.69 -7.16 -13.82
C ASP A 271 -0.11 -7.87 -14.92
N ASP A 272 0.42 -8.97 -15.46
CA ASP A 272 -0.23 -9.78 -16.49
C ASP A 272 -1.55 -10.39 -16.00
N GLY A 273 -1.55 -10.93 -14.78
CA GLY A 273 -2.76 -11.49 -14.16
C GLY A 273 -3.87 -10.45 -14.00
N LEU A 274 -3.53 -9.26 -13.49
CA LEU A 274 -4.47 -8.15 -13.31
C LEU A 274 -4.96 -7.58 -14.65
N ARG A 275 -4.10 -7.47 -15.67
CA ARG A 275 -4.53 -7.08 -17.03
C ARG A 275 -5.53 -8.06 -17.60
N ALA A 276 -5.24 -9.37 -17.49
CA ALA A 276 -6.14 -10.41 -17.96
C ALA A 276 -7.47 -10.38 -17.19
N PHE A 277 -7.45 -10.06 -15.89
CA PHE A 277 -8.64 -9.92 -15.07
C PHE A 277 -9.51 -8.75 -15.52
N VAL A 278 -8.92 -7.57 -15.68
CA VAL A 278 -9.63 -6.37 -16.15
C VAL A 278 -10.22 -6.60 -17.54
N ALA A 279 -9.45 -7.19 -18.47
CA ALA A 279 -9.88 -7.41 -19.85
C ALA A 279 -11.07 -8.38 -19.98
N ARG A 280 -11.20 -9.36 -19.08
CA ARG A 280 -12.30 -10.35 -19.11
C ARG A 280 -13.50 -9.97 -18.24
N SER A 281 -13.38 -8.94 -17.41
CA SER A 281 -14.42 -8.56 -16.45
C SER A 281 -15.46 -7.66 -17.09
N ASP A 282 -16.75 -7.97 -16.87
CA ASP A 282 -17.87 -7.15 -17.30
C ASP A 282 -18.81 -6.88 -16.12
N TYR A 283 -18.63 -5.72 -15.49
CA TYR A 283 -19.43 -5.28 -14.35
C TYR A 283 -20.59 -4.36 -14.74
N ARG A 284 -20.97 -4.30 -16.03
CA ARG A 284 -22.03 -3.40 -16.52
C ARG A 284 -23.32 -3.54 -15.73
N GLN A 285 -23.81 -4.77 -15.64
CA GLN A 285 -25.06 -5.08 -14.96
C GLN A 285 -24.97 -4.82 -13.46
N ASP A 286 -23.84 -5.16 -12.84
CA ASP A 286 -23.58 -4.90 -11.42
C ASP A 286 -23.60 -3.40 -11.10
N VAL A 287 -22.96 -2.58 -11.94
CA VAL A 287 -22.97 -1.11 -11.79
C VAL A 287 -24.39 -0.56 -11.89
N PHE A 288 -25.18 -1.03 -12.87
CA PHE A 288 -26.59 -0.63 -12.98
C PHE A 288 -27.41 -1.05 -11.75
N ALA A 289 -27.24 -2.27 -11.27
CA ALA A 289 -27.92 -2.78 -10.09
C ALA A 289 -27.56 -1.98 -8.83
N ALA A 290 -26.27 -1.71 -8.62
CA ALA A 290 -25.77 -0.94 -7.49
C ALA A 290 -26.30 0.51 -7.49
N LYS A 291 -26.34 1.18 -8.64
CA LYS A 291 -26.92 2.53 -8.80
C LYS A 291 -28.41 2.54 -8.48
N ARG A 292 -29.15 1.55 -8.99
CA ARG A 292 -30.59 1.40 -8.71
C ARG A 292 -30.84 1.20 -7.22
N GLU A 293 -30.06 0.33 -6.58
CA GLU A 293 -30.18 0.08 -5.15
C GLU A 293 -29.90 1.34 -4.32
N GLY A 294 -28.81 2.06 -4.62
CA GLY A 294 -28.50 3.33 -3.93
C GLY A 294 -29.61 4.38 -4.08
N THR A 295 -30.24 4.44 -5.26
CA THR A 295 -31.41 5.32 -5.48
C THR A 295 -32.58 4.93 -4.59
N LEU A 296 -32.89 3.64 -4.49
CA LEU A 296 -33.98 3.14 -3.64
C LEU A 296 -33.72 3.43 -2.15
N MET A 297 -32.49 3.26 -1.67
CA MET A 297 -32.13 3.60 -0.28
C MET A 297 -32.33 5.07 0.03
N ARG A 298 -31.95 5.96 -0.90
CA ARG A 298 -32.16 7.41 -0.74
C ARG A 298 -33.65 7.74 -0.65
N LEU A 299 -34.48 7.11 -1.48
CA LEU A 299 -35.94 7.26 -1.43
C LEU A 299 -36.53 6.73 -0.12
N GLU A 300 -36.05 5.59 0.39
CA GLU A 300 -36.45 5.03 1.70
C GLU A 300 -36.06 5.95 2.86
N SER A 301 -34.88 6.56 2.82
CA SER A 301 -34.43 7.54 3.82
C SER A 301 -35.33 8.79 3.82
N ILE A 302 -35.62 9.34 2.64
CA ILE A 302 -36.55 10.49 2.49
C ILE A 302 -37.95 10.14 3.00
N ARG A 303 -38.46 8.93 2.70
CA ARG A 303 -39.76 8.47 3.21
C ARG A 303 -39.77 8.39 4.74
N ARG A 304 -38.72 7.81 5.34
CA ARG A 304 -38.57 7.73 6.80
C ARG A 304 -38.57 9.11 7.45
N ALA A 305 -37.76 10.05 6.93
CA ALA A 305 -37.69 11.42 7.44
C ALA A 305 -39.04 12.16 7.35
N ARG A 306 -39.86 11.87 6.32
CA ARG A 306 -41.21 12.44 6.19
C ARG A 306 -42.22 11.83 7.16
N THR A 307 -42.09 10.55 7.49
CA THR A 307 -42.99 9.86 8.43
C THR A 307 -42.72 10.18 9.90
N THR A 308 -41.52 10.64 10.25
CA THR A 308 -41.14 10.94 11.64
C THR A 308 -41.49 12.36 12.12
N GLY A 309 -41.95 13.26 11.24
CA GLY A 309 -42.29 14.65 11.59
C GLY A 309 -41.09 15.46 12.13
N PRO A 310 -41.18 16.81 12.21
CA PRO A 310 -40.14 17.60 12.88
C PRO A 310 -40.25 17.37 14.38
N ALA A 311 -39.29 16.64 14.97
CA ALA A 311 -39.08 16.69 16.41
C ALA A 311 -38.74 18.15 16.78
N ALA A 312 -39.50 18.71 17.72
CA ALA A 312 -39.28 20.04 18.25
C ALA A 312 -37.85 20.20 18.78
N ASN A 313 -37.28 21.38 18.58
CA ASN A 313 -35.98 21.80 19.10
C ASN A 313 -35.76 21.40 20.56
N GLY A 314 -34.59 20.83 20.86
CA GLY A 314 -34.01 20.87 22.19
C GLY A 314 -33.10 19.71 22.55
N SER A 315 -31.87 19.70 22.03
CA SER A 315 -30.62 19.52 22.81
C SER A 315 -29.46 19.19 21.86
N GLN A 316 -28.39 19.98 21.97
CA GLN A 316 -27.05 19.55 21.59
C GLN A 316 -26.68 18.29 22.38
N ASP A 317 -25.76 17.53 21.79
CA ASP A 317 -25.12 16.34 22.33
C ASP A 317 -25.99 15.08 22.38
N ASP A 318 -25.91 14.31 21.30
CA ASP A 318 -25.61 12.88 21.38
C ASP A 318 -25.15 12.40 20.00
N ASN A 319 -23.85 12.19 19.88
CA ASN A 319 -23.19 11.59 18.73
C ASN A 319 -23.02 10.09 19.03
N PRO A 320 -23.84 9.18 18.47
CA PRO A 320 -23.62 7.77 18.63
C PRO A 320 -22.66 7.30 17.54
N THR A 321 -21.41 7.12 17.95
CA THR A 321 -20.50 6.06 17.49
C THR A 321 -20.08 6.06 16.01
N GLY A 322 -18.82 6.45 15.78
CA GLY A 322 -17.85 5.58 15.11
C GLY A 322 -17.70 5.71 13.60
N ALA A 323 -16.90 6.68 13.15
CA ALA A 323 -15.83 6.54 12.15
C ALA A 323 -16.03 5.66 10.88
N THR A 324 -17.24 5.50 10.34
CA THR A 324 -17.46 4.77 9.06
C THR A 324 -18.10 5.61 7.96
N ASP A 325 -18.30 6.92 8.15
CA ASP A 325 -19.20 7.71 7.29
C ASP A 325 -18.54 8.76 6.38
N ASP A 326 -17.21 8.96 6.43
CA ASP A 326 -16.58 10.07 5.68
C ASP A 326 -15.99 9.68 4.29
N MET A 327 -15.65 8.40 4.07
CA MET A 327 -14.88 8.02 2.86
C MET A 327 -15.76 7.55 1.69
N LEU A 328 -16.87 6.85 1.97
CA LEU A 328 -17.71 6.24 0.92
C LEU A 328 -18.95 7.07 0.54
N THR A 329 -19.29 8.08 1.34
CA THR A 329 -20.41 8.99 1.07
C THR A 329 -20.02 10.04 0.02
N ARG A 330 -18.73 10.40 -0.07
CA ARG A 330 -18.22 11.39 -1.04
C ARG A 330 -18.21 10.88 -2.49
N VAL A 331 -17.99 9.58 -2.70
CA VAL A 331 -18.02 8.95 -4.05
C VAL A 331 -19.45 8.86 -4.64
N LEU A 332 -20.49 9.01 -3.81
CA LEU A 332 -21.89 8.85 -4.22
C LEU A 332 -22.72 10.14 -4.22
N GLN A 333 -22.20 11.26 -3.72
CA GLN A 333 -22.99 12.49 -3.59
C GLN A 333 -22.72 13.58 -4.62
N SER A 334 -21.67 13.51 -5.44
CA SER A 334 -21.42 14.56 -6.43
C SER A 334 -21.62 14.06 -7.88
N MET A 335 -22.62 14.65 -8.54
CA MET A 335 -22.55 14.90 -9.99
C MET A 335 -21.66 16.13 -10.29
N ASP A 336 -20.95 16.62 -9.27
CA ASP A 336 -20.00 17.72 -9.31
C ASP A 336 -18.58 17.17 -9.09
N PRO A 337 -17.53 17.84 -9.60
CA PRO A 337 -16.15 17.41 -9.42
C PRO A 337 -15.81 17.29 -7.92
N ILE A 338 -15.27 16.13 -7.53
CA ILE A 338 -14.70 15.94 -6.21
C ILE A 338 -13.37 16.72 -6.21
N ASN A 339 -13.35 17.89 -5.58
CA ASN A 339 -12.12 18.61 -5.32
C ASN A 339 -11.36 17.87 -4.21
N ILE A 340 -10.44 16.99 -4.59
CA ILE A 340 -9.49 16.44 -3.64
C ILE A 340 -8.32 17.43 -3.55
N HIS A 341 -8.35 18.25 -2.50
CA HIS A 341 -7.23 19.12 -2.12
C HIS A 341 -6.09 18.27 -1.55
N PHE A 342 -4.83 18.51 -1.93
CA PHE A 342 -3.68 17.78 -1.38
C PHE A 342 -2.60 18.77 -0.99
N LEU A 343 -2.53 19.17 0.28
CA LEU A 343 -1.45 20.04 0.76
C LEU A 343 -0.10 19.30 0.86
#